data_AF-A0A4P2QFV0-F1
#
_entry.id   AF-A0A4P2QFV0-F1
#
_cell.length_a   1.000
_cell.length_b   1.000
_cell.length_c   1.000
_cell.angle_alpha   90.00
_cell.angle_beta   90.00
_cell.angle_gamma   90.00
#
_symmetry.space_group_name_H-M   'P 1'
#
loop_
_entity.id
_entity.type
_entity.pdbx_description
1 polymer ?
#
loop_
_entity_poly.entity_id
_entity_poly.type
_entity_poly.pdbx_seq_one_letter_code
_entity_poly.pdbx_strand_id
1 'polypeptide(L)'
;MTRAIGTTWIRTTSMGAALLALGAGAALLGASCNFGPCPGIDCPDPHAGTCPWRCAEPVWDGSYSVDGFENRRVRVAWVGSPRDAPDCEASNYNHFRDYYQEPKSLDRCPRCVAEPRRGRRYERVELVKGDNCTEDVVIEAPTVSEFVLPPHWDGSCVSQRTDVVPAPDDVDLGWGTAEYGLWDCDTSLSLEDVDALWGKIVRVCERTWPMDQYCAKIGSECIPVPAPGFRECLQYFGEDELQACPRSHPELVRAHSGVEGCTECDYDADGDRSGTRTLTFYADEQCSQPIPSTDARGNGQCFDLPPGVFPRSVSATLTVESIPVCEPRGGEQEGELRPGGVATFCCGPPA
;
A
#
# COMPACT_ATOMS: atom_id res chain seq x y z
N MET A 1 8.21 -60.35 86.70
CA MET A 1 8.51 -60.27 85.26
C MET A 1 7.27 -59.73 84.58
N THR A 2 7.26 -58.44 84.29
CA THR A 2 6.07 -57.73 83.81
C THR A 2 6.52 -56.84 82.66
N ARG A 3 6.09 -57.19 81.45
CA ARG A 3 6.37 -56.48 80.20
C ARG A 3 5.43 -55.29 80.10
N ALA A 4 5.97 -54.09 79.96
CA ALA A 4 5.24 -52.89 79.57
C ALA A 4 5.65 -52.51 78.13
N ILE A 5 4.64 -52.41 77.27
CA ILE A 5 4.68 -51.88 75.90
C ILE A 5 4.04 -50.48 75.95
N GLY A 6 4.61 -49.52 75.22
CA GLY A 6 3.94 -48.26 74.90
C GLY A 6 4.90 -47.25 74.24
N THR A 7 5.07 -47.32 72.92
CA THR A 7 4.43 -46.46 71.89
C THR A 7 4.90 -44.99 71.89
N THR A 8 5.96 -44.76 71.11
CA THR A 8 6.43 -43.44 70.67
C THR A 8 5.47 -42.86 69.64
N TRP A 9 4.89 -41.70 69.94
CA TRP A 9 4.14 -40.86 68.98
C TRP A 9 5.13 -40.09 68.10
N ILE A 10 5.09 -40.30 66.79
CA ILE A 10 5.71 -39.41 65.79
C ILE A 10 4.58 -38.60 65.15
N ARG A 11 4.63 -37.28 65.36
CA ARG A 11 3.86 -36.29 64.60
C ARG A 11 4.53 -36.10 63.24
N THR A 12 3.87 -36.52 62.17
CA THR A 12 4.16 -36.05 60.80
C THR A 12 2.88 -35.49 60.21
N THR A 13 2.60 -34.23 60.54
CA THR A 13 1.63 -33.41 59.80
C THR A 13 2.38 -32.33 59.04
N SER A 14 2.05 -32.24 57.74
CA SER A 14 2.06 -31.01 56.95
C SER A 14 3.40 -30.50 56.39
N MET A 15 3.89 -31.15 55.32
CA MET A 15 4.65 -30.48 54.25
C MET A 15 4.07 -30.77 52.85
N GLY A 16 2.77 -31.06 52.76
CA GLY A 16 2.10 -31.36 51.47
C GLY A 16 1.27 -30.22 50.86
N ALA A 17 1.01 -29.14 51.62
CA ALA A 17 0.08 -28.09 51.18
C ALA A 17 0.76 -26.82 50.64
N ALA A 18 2.06 -26.63 50.87
CA ALA A 18 2.75 -25.40 50.46
C ALA A 18 3.19 -25.40 48.98
N LEU A 19 3.37 -26.56 48.34
CA LEU A 19 3.80 -26.64 46.94
C LEU A 19 2.65 -26.55 45.92
N LEU A 20 1.41 -26.85 46.32
CA LEU A 20 0.24 -26.68 45.45
C LEU A 20 -0.28 -25.24 45.40
N ALA A 21 -0.04 -24.42 46.41
CA ALA A 21 -0.44 -23.01 46.42
C ALA A 21 0.47 -22.12 45.53
N LEU A 22 1.74 -22.50 45.34
CA LEU A 22 2.68 -21.76 44.47
C LEU A 22 2.51 -22.10 42.98
N GLY A 23 1.94 -23.26 42.64
CA GLY A 23 1.61 -23.62 41.25
C GLY A 23 0.33 -22.95 40.73
N ALA A 24 -0.65 -22.69 41.60
CA ALA A 24 -1.91 -22.05 41.20
C ALA A 24 -1.79 -20.52 41.05
N GLY A 25 -0.86 -19.86 41.76
CA GLY A 25 -0.63 -18.42 41.66
C GLY A 25 0.03 -17.97 40.35
N ALA A 26 0.91 -18.80 39.77
CA ALA A 26 1.55 -18.52 38.48
C ALA A 26 0.62 -18.81 37.29
N ALA A 27 -0.32 -19.76 37.42
CA ALA A 27 -1.29 -20.08 36.38
C ALA A 27 -2.44 -19.06 36.28
N LEU A 28 -2.77 -18.35 37.36
CA LEU A 28 -3.85 -17.35 37.36
C LEU A 28 -3.40 -15.93 36.98
N LEU A 29 -2.11 -15.63 37.01
CA LEU A 29 -1.56 -14.37 36.47
C LEU A 29 -1.24 -14.45 34.96
N GLY A 30 -1.21 -15.65 34.36
CA GLY A 30 -1.07 -15.83 32.92
C GLY A 30 -2.39 -15.81 32.13
N ALA A 31 -3.55 -15.82 32.81
CA ALA A 31 -4.86 -15.99 32.18
C ALA A 31 -5.79 -14.76 32.26
N SER A 32 -5.32 -13.62 32.80
CA SER A 32 -6.13 -12.38 32.90
C SER A 32 -5.73 -11.29 31.91
N CYS A 33 -4.64 -11.43 31.17
CA CYS A 33 -4.44 -10.69 29.92
C CYS A 33 -5.10 -11.46 28.78
N ASN A 34 -6.42 -11.65 28.88
CA ASN A 34 -7.22 -12.03 27.74
C ASN A 34 -7.27 -10.77 26.85
N PHE A 35 -6.27 -10.62 25.97
CA PHE A 35 -6.25 -9.65 24.87
C PHE A 35 -7.38 -10.02 23.89
N GLY A 36 -8.62 -9.85 24.33
CA GLY A 36 -9.71 -9.65 23.38
C GLY A 36 -9.47 -8.32 22.64
N PRO A 37 -10.01 -8.17 21.42
CA PRO A 37 -9.92 -6.91 20.68
C PRO A 37 -10.46 -5.81 21.58
N CYS A 38 -9.56 -4.95 22.04
CA CYS A 38 -9.84 -3.89 22.98
C CYS A 38 -10.62 -2.81 22.22
N PRO A 39 -11.94 -2.63 22.47
CA PRO A 39 -12.79 -1.87 21.57
C PRO A 39 -12.79 -0.36 21.90
N GLY A 40 -11.70 0.15 22.48
CA GLY A 40 -11.60 1.53 22.97
C GLY A 40 -10.62 2.38 22.16
N ILE A 41 -10.92 3.68 22.04
CA ILE A 41 -10.07 4.72 21.43
C ILE A 41 -8.66 4.80 22.07
N ASP A 42 -8.53 4.37 23.32
CA ASP A 42 -7.27 4.40 24.09
C ASP A 42 -6.47 3.09 24.01
N CYS A 43 -6.90 2.11 23.19
CA CYS A 43 -6.08 0.94 22.99
C CYS A 43 -5.00 1.21 21.94
N PRO A 44 -3.71 0.96 22.25
CA PRO A 44 -2.68 1.04 21.24
C PRO A 44 -3.03 0.04 20.15
N ASP A 45 -3.28 0.55 18.95
CA ASP A 45 -3.36 -0.27 17.75
C ASP A 45 -2.04 -1.08 17.70
N PRO A 46 -2.09 -2.42 17.68
CA PRO A 46 -0.88 -3.21 17.68
C PRO A 46 0.03 -2.93 16.49
N HIS A 47 -0.53 -2.36 15.42
CA HIS A 47 0.18 -1.95 14.22
C HIS A 47 0.62 -0.47 14.26
N ALA A 48 0.31 0.28 15.32
CA ALA A 48 0.74 1.68 15.49
C ALA A 48 2.26 1.80 15.48
N GLY A 49 2.78 2.66 14.61
CA GLY A 49 4.21 3.01 14.55
C GLY A 49 5.03 2.18 13.56
N THR A 50 4.40 1.31 12.77
CA THR A 50 5.09 0.50 11.74
C THR A 50 5.43 1.27 10.47
N CYS A 51 4.96 2.52 10.35
CA CYS A 51 5.21 3.38 9.21
C CYS A 51 6.72 3.58 8.94
N PRO A 52 7.28 3.06 7.82
CA PRO A 52 8.67 3.27 7.45
C PRO A 52 8.92 4.69 6.88
N TRP A 53 7.85 5.46 6.66
CA TRP A 53 7.90 6.80 6.11
C TRP A 53 7.48 7.86 7.14
N ARG A 54 6.86 8.97 6.70
CA ARG A 54 6.33 9.99 7.61
C ARG A 54 4.86 9.73 7.89
N CYS A 55 4.45 9.99 9.12
CA CYS A 55 3.03 10.04 9.47
C CYS A 55 2.49 11.43 9.21
N ALA A 56 1.61 11.55 8.21
CA ALA A 56 0.91 12.78 7.91
C ALA A 56 -0.47 12.76 8.54
N GLU A 57 -0.82 13.88 9.17
CA GLU A 57 -2.18 14.07 9.65
C GLU A 57 -3.05 14.41 8.43
N PRO A 58 -4.29 13.88 8.33
CA PRO A 58 -5.19 14.30 7.29
C PRO A 58 -5.45 15.80 7.42
N VAL A 59 -5.94 16.42 6.36
CA VAL A 59 -6.24 17.84 6.44
C VAL A 59 -7.51 18.04 7.25
N TRP A 60 -7.34 18.61 8.44
CA TRP A 60 -8.41 18.91 9.39
C TRP A 60 -8.72 20.41 9.39
N ASP A 61 -10.01 20.75 9.33
CA ASP A 61 -10.53 22.10 9.63
C ASP A 61 -11.26 22.17 10.97
N GLY A 62 -11.26 21.07 11.74
CA GLY A 62 -12.05 20.91 12.97
C GLY A 62 -13.26 19.99 12.81
N SER A 63 -13.56 19.56 11.58
CA SER A 63 -14.45 18.42 11.27
C SER A 63 -13.66 17.32 10.56
N TYR A 64 -14.17 16.08 10.55
CA TYR A 64 -13.47 14.90 10.01
C TYR A 64 -13.17 14.96 8.50
N SER A 65 -13.64 16.00 7.81
CA SER A 65 -13.41 16.23 6.39
C SER A 65 -13.58 17.71 6.07
N VAL A 66 -12.64 18.33 5.35
CA VAL A 66 -12.92 19.63 4.72
C VAL A 66 -13.89 19.36 3.58
N ASP A 67 -15.07 19.98 3.62
CA ASP A 67 -16.10 19.76 2.60
C ASP A 67 -15.54 19.98 1.18
N GLY A 68 -15.82 19.02 0.30
CA GLY A 68 -15.36 19.04 -1.08
C GLY A 68 -13.95 18.51 -1.33
N PHE A 69 -13.21 18.04 -0.32
CA PHE A 69 -11.89 17.43 -0.50
C PHE A 69 -11.88 15.92 -0.20
N GLU A 70 -11.12 15.16 -1.00
CA GLU A 70 -10.87 13.74 -0.73
C GLU A 70 -9.69 13.58 0.23
N ASN A 71 -9.98 13.36 1.51
CA ASN A 71 -8.98 13.24 2.56
C ASN A 71 -8.39 11.83 2.73
N ARG A 72 -8.85 10.84 1.95
CA ARG A 72 -8.44 9.42 2.08
C ARG A 72 -7.30 9.01 1.15
N ARG A 73 -6.89 9.92 0.26
CA ARG A 73 -5.87 9.63 -0.75
C ARG A 73 -4.81 10.71 -0.70
N VAL A 74 -3.59 10.28 -0.45
CA VAL A 74 -2.46 11.20 -0.47
C VAL A 74 -2.03 11.40 -1.90
N ARG A 75 -2.19 12.64 -2.35
CA ARG A 75 -1.74 13.09 -3.65
C ARG A 75 -0.55 14.01 -3.48
N VAL A 76 0.44 13.80 -4.33
CA VAL A 76 1.52 14.75 -4.53
C VAL A 76 1.45 15.24 -5.96
N ALA A 77 1.60 16.55 -6.15
CA ALA A 77 1.63 17.14 -7.48
C ALA A 77 2.98 17.81 -7.75
N TRP A 78 3.45 17.65 -8.98
CA TRP A 78 4.57 18.39 -9.53
C TRP A 78 4.05 19.31 -10.63
N VAL A 79 4.53 20.56 -10.65
CA VAL A 79 4.13 21.56 -11.64
C VAL A 79 5.36 22.09 -12.36
N GLY A 80 5.39 21.98 -13.68
CA GLY A 80 6.52 22.45 -14.48
C GLY A 80 6.42 22.13 -15.96
N SER A 81 7.55 22.18 -16.65
CA SER A 81 7.67 21.87 -18.07
C SER A 81 7.37 20.38 -18.35
N PRO A 82 6.56 20.03 -19.36
CA PRO A 82 6.29 18.62 -19.70
C PRO A 82 7.55 17.78 -19.93
N ARG A 83 8.64 18.38 -20.43
CA ARG A 83 9.92 17.68 -20.69
C ARG A 83 10.68 17.31 -19.42
N ASP A 84 10.45 18.03 -18.34
CA ASP A 84 11.17 17.87 -17.08
C ASP A 84 10.31 17.11 -16.04
N ALA A 85 9.15 16.60 -16.46
CA ALA A 85 8.19 15.97 -15.58
C ALA A 85 8.81 14.71 -14.95
N PRO A 86 8.97 14.67 -13.61
CA PRO A 86 9.56 13.54 -12.93
C PRO A 86 8.64 12.32 -12.95
N ASP A 87 9.21 11.14 -12.74
CA ASP A 87 8.44 9.93 -12.54
C ASP A 87 7.88 9.88 -11.11
N CYS A 88 6.61 9.50 -10.97
CA CYS A 88 5.96 9.28 -9.68
C CYS A 88 6.62 8.15 -8.88
N GLU A 89 7.09 7.14 -9.61
CA GLU A 89 7.54 5.87 -9.04
C GLU A 89 8.89 6.02 -8.34
N ALA A 90 9.69 7.02 -8.77
CA ALA A 90 10.92 7.41 -8.08
C ALA A 90 10.67 7.85 -6.62
N SER A 91 9.42 8.17 -6.26
CA SER A 91 9.01 8.57 -4.92
C SER A 91 8.16 7.53 -4.20
N ASN A 92 8.09 6.29 -4.71
CA ASN A 92 7.13 5.27 -4.27
C ASN A 92 5.65 5.72 -4.40
N TYR A 93 5.31 6.61 -5.33
CA TYR A 93 3.92 6.91 -5.68
C TYR A 93 3.59 6.30 -7.04
N ASN A 94 2.29 6.09 -7.29
CA ASN A 94 1.80 5.70 -8.61
C ASN A 94 1.43 6.93 -9.41
N HIS A 95 1.69 6.92 -10.71
CA HIS A 95 1.16 7.94 -11.60
C HIS A 95 -0.36 7.82 -11.65
N PHE A 96 -1.05 8.88 -11.23
CA PHE A 96 -2.52 8.93 -11.26
C PHE A 96 -2.98 9.56 -12.57
N ARG A 97 -2.58 10.81 -12.81
CA ARG A 97 -2.98 11.57 -13.99
C ARG A 97 -2.10 12.81 -14.18
N ASP A 98 -1.91 13.18 -15.44
CA ASP A 98 -1.37 14.49 -15.81
C ASP A 98 -2.52 15.47 -16.16
N TYR A 99 -2.40 16.70 -15.68
CA TYR A 99 -3.25 17.84 -16.04
C TYR A 99 -2.39 18.94 -16.67
N TYR A 100 -3.01 19.95 -17.28
CA TYR A 100 -2.28 20.90 -18.13
C TYR A 100 -2.66 22.35 -17.83
N GLN A 101 -1.68 23.25 -17.88
CA GLN A 101 -1.86 24.68 -17.65
C GLN A 101 -1.25 25.51 -18.78
N GLU A 102 -1.70 26.77 -18.87
CA GLU A 102 -1.15 27.76 -19.81
C GLU A 102 -1.24 27.25 -21.26
N PRO A 103 -2.48 27.07 -21.79
CA PRO A 103 -2.65 26.64 -23.17
C PRO A 103 -1.95 27.64 -24.11
N LYS A 104 -1.16 27.10 -25.04
CA LYS A 104 -0.47 27.86 -26.09
C LYS A 104 -1.40 27.97 -27.29
N SER A 105 -1.25 27.08 -28.27
CA SER A 105 -2.12 26.97 -29.43
C SER A 105 -2.73 25.58 -29.46
N LEU A 106 -3.99 25.45 -29.07
CA LEU A 106 -4.75 24.19 -29.19
C LEU A 106 -5.23 24.01 -30.63
N ASP A 107 -4.30 23.74 -31.54
CA ASP A 107 -4.54 23.67 -32.99
C ASP A 107 -4.59 22.24 -33.54
N ARG A 108 -4.28 21.24 -32.70
CA ARG A 108 -4.35 19.82 -32.99
C ARG A 108 -4.55 19.00 -31.73
N CYS A 109 -5.00 17.77 -31.90
CA CYS A 109 -4.99 16.78 -30.85
C CYS A 109 -3.55 16.28 -30.59
N PRO A 110 -3.14 16.10 -29.32
CA PRO A 110 -1.87 15.47 -29.00
C PRO A 110 -1.91 13.99 -29.42
N ARG A 111 -0.80 13.49 -29.98
CA ARG A 111 -0.70 12.07 -30.34
C ARG A 111 -0.73 11.19 -29.08
N CYS A 112 -1.40 10.05 -29.18
CA CYS A 112 -1.32 9.00 -28.17
C CYS A 112 0.00 8.22 -28.27
N VAL A 113 0.52 7.81 -27.12
CA VAL A 113 1.67 6.92 -26.98
C VAL A 113 1.21 5.74 -26.14
N ALA A 114 1.52 4.54 -26.61
CA ALA A 114 1.27 3.30 -25.88
C ALA A 114 2.60 2.59 -25.69
N GLU A 115 2.92 2.26 -24.44
CA GLU A 115 4.15 1.54 -24.10
C GLU A 115 3.80 0.28 -23.33
N PRO A 116 4.54 -0.83 -23.53
CA PRO A 116 4.38 -1.98 -22.68
C PRO A 116 4.69 -1.59 -21.27
N ARG A 117 3.80 -1.95 -20.35
CA ARG A 117 4.04 -1.69 -18.95
C ARG A 117 5.34 -2.41 -18.54
N ARG A 118 6.11 -1.83 -17.61
CA ARG A 118 7.38 -2.44 -17.14
C ARG A 118 7.27 -3.17 -15.80
N GLY A 119 6.22 -2.91 -15.01
CA GLY A 119 5.95 -3.56 -13.73
C GLY A 119 4.45 -3.67 -13.44
N ARG A 120 4.06 -3.89 -12.18
CA ARG A 120 2.66 -3.75 -11.72
C ARG A 120 2.56 -2.51 -10.82
N ARG A 121 1.43 -1.79 -10.88
CA ARG A 121 1.23 -0.52 -10.12
C ARG A 121 1.13 -0.75 -8.62
N TYR A 122 0.50 -1.84 -8.24
CA TYR A 122 0.35 -2.21 -6.85
C TYR A 122 0.46 -3.73 -6.72
N GLU A 123 1.46 -4.16 -5.96
CA GLU A 123 1.61 -5.55 -5.55
C GLU A 123 1.71 -5.59 -4.03
N ARG A 124 1.10 -6.61 -3.46
CA ARG A 124 1.28 -6.95 -2.06
C ARG A 124 1.32 -8.44 -1.87
N VAL A 125 1.98 -8.88 -0.82
CA VAL A 125 1.94 -10.27 -0.38
C VAL A 125 1.14 -10.32 0.90
N GLU A 126 -0.08 -10.82 0.82
CA GLU A 126 -0.97 -11.05 1.95
C GLU A 126 -0.52 -12.29 2.71
N LEU A 127 -0.48 -12.19 4.03
CA LEU A 127 -0.25 -13.29 4.95
C LEU A 127 -1.59 -13.64 5.58
N VAL A 128 -1.99 -14.90 5.45
CA VAL A 128 -3.34 -15.36 5.77
C VAL A 128 -3.26 -16.53 6.75
N LYS A 129 -4.22 -16.57 7.68
CA LYS A 129 -4.36 -17.63 8.67
C LYS A 129 -5.68 -18.38 8.50
N GLY A 130 -5.63 -19.70 8.62
CA GLY A 130 -6.77 -20.59 8.56
C GLY A 130 -7.17 -21.03 7.15
N ASP A 131 -6.28 -20.87 6.16
CA ASP A 131 -6.52 -21.27 4.78
C ASP A 131 -5.32 -22.05 4.21
N ASN A 132 -5.49 -22.63 3.03
CA ASN A 132 -4.43 -23.30 2.29
C ASN A 132 -4.53 -23.02 0.79
N CYS A 133 -3.42 -23.22 0.08
CA CYS A 133 -3.43 -23.09 -1.36
C CYS A 133 -4.17 -24.26 -2.03
N THR A 134 -5.39 -24.01 -2.51
CA THR A 134 -6.09 -24.94 -3.44
C THR A 134 -6.37 -24.28 -4.79
N GLU A 135 -6.71 -25.08 -5.80
CA GLU A 135 -6.95 -24.60 -7.18
C GLU A 135 -8.13 -23.61 -7.27
N ASP A 136 -9.11 -23.68 -6.35
CA ASP A 136 -10.39 -22.95 -6.42
C ASP A 136 -10.54 -21.81 -5.38
N VAL A 137 -9.49 -21.45 -4.64
CA VAL A 137 -9.62 -20.51 -3.50
C VAL A 137 -10.05 -19.10 -3.94
N VAL A 138 -11.21 -18.70 -3.43
CA VAL A 138 -11.49 -17.33 -2.97
C VAL A 138 -10.97 -17.28 -1.52
N ILE A 139 -9.98 -16.44 -1.23
CA ILE A 139 -9.48 -16.33 0.15
C ILE A 139 -10.59 -15.64 0.95
N GLU A 140 -11.30 -16.41 1.75
CA GLU A 140 -12.30 -15.91 2.70
C GLU A 140 -11.71 -15.76 4.11
N ALA A 141 -10.52 -16.33 4.33
CA ALA A 141 -9.80 -16.25 5.57
C ALA A 141 -9.23 -14.84 5.83
N PRO A 142 -9.11 -14.45 7.11
CA PRO A 142 -8.62 -13.13 7.46
C PRO A 142 -7.14 -12.96 7.09
N THR A 143 -6.82 -11.86 6.42
CA THR A 143 -5.44 -11.37 6.28
C THR A 143 -4.92 -10.98 7.67
N VAL A 144 -3.84 -11.62 8.11
CA VAL A 144 -3.19 -11.34 9.39
C VAL A 144 -2.07 -10.31 9.25
N SER A 145 -1.44 -10.23 8.07
CA SER A 145 -0.41 -9.22 7.78
C SER A 145 -0.18 -9.02 6.28
N GLU A 146 0.42 -7.88 5.98
CA GLU A 146 0.63 -7.20 4.69
C GLU A 146 2.08 -6.95 4.24
N PHE A 147 2.67 -7.56 3.20
CA PHE A 147 3.89 -6.98 2.59
C PHE A 147 3.51 -6.05 1.45
N VAL A 148 3.60 -4.74 1.67
CA VAL A 148 3.42 -3.74 0.60
C VAL A 148 4.71 -3.62 -0.20
N LEU A 149 4.64 -3.91 -1.49
CA LEU A 149 5.80 -3.88 -2.38
C LEU A 149 5.94 -2.49 -3.03
N PRO A 150 7.17 -2.01 -3.30
CA PRO A 150 7.35 -0.76 -4.03
C PRO A 150 6.88 -0.89 -5.49
N PRO A 151 6.54 0.23 -6.15
CA PRO A 151 6.32 0.22 -7.60
C PRO A 151 7.56 -0.33 -8.34
N HIS A 152 7.35 -1.14 -9.37
CA HIS A 152 8.41 -1.86 -10.12
C HIS A 152 9.37 -2.65 -9.25
N TRP A 153 8.86 -3.22 -8.15
CA TRP A 153 9.66 -4.10 -7.33
C TRP A 153 10.35 -5.18 -8.17
N ASP A 154 11.68 -5.19 -8.10
CA ASP A 154 12.55 -6.08 -8.87
C ASP A 154 12.75 -7.46 -8.19
N GLY A 155 12.05 -7.69 -7.08
CA GLY A 155 12.21 -8.88 -6.24
C GLY A 155 13.23 -8.72 -5.11
N SER A 156 13.81 -7.52 -4.93
CA SER A 156 14.66 -7.18 -3.78
C SER A 156 13.99 -7.45 -2.43
N CYS A 157 14.77 -7.59 -1.36
CA CYS A 157 14.22 -7.86 -0.03
C CYS A 157 13.30 -6.72 0.45
N VAL A 158 12.06 -7.06 0.82
CA VAL A 158 11.13 -6.17 1.50
C VAL A 158 10.81 -6.77 2.86
N SER A 159 10.99 -6.00 3.92
CA SER A 159 10.68 -6.42 5.28
C SER A 159 9.52 -5.64 5.89
N GLN A 160 8.77 -6.31 6.75
CA GLN A 160 7.86 -5.66 7.68
C GLN A 160 8.67 -5.28 8.92
N ARG A 161 8.60 -4.01 9.31
CA ARG A 161 9.04 -3.61 10.65
C ARG A 161 8.01 -4.11 11.65
N THR A 162 8.38 -5.15 12.38
CA THR A 162 7.48 -5.89 13.29
C THR A 162 7.87 -5.67 14.73
N ASP A 163 7.85 -4.41 15.13
CA ASP A 163 7.65 -3.96 16.51
C ASP A 163 6.15 -3.96 16.90
N VAL A 164 5.34 -4.79 16.23
CA VAL A 164 3.91 -5.01 16.46
C VAL A 164 3.70 -5.75 17.78
N VAL A 165 2.86 -5.19 18.66
CA VAL A 165 2.50 -5.77 19.97
C VAL A 165 0.98 -5.85 20.09
N PRO A 166 0.36 -7.05 20.19
CA PRO A 166 1.00 -8.34 20.44
C PRO A 166 1.70 -8.91 19.20
N ALA A 167 2.55 -9.91 19.44
CA ALA A 167 3.20 -10.64 18.35
C ALA A 167 2.13 -11.17 17.38
N PRO A 168 2.35 -11.04 16.06
CA PRO A 168 1.36 -11.46 15.09
C PRO A 168 1.09 -12.97 15.19
N ASP A 169 -0.14 -13.34 14.83
CA ASP A 169 -0.58 -14.72 14.70
C ASP A 169 0.32 -15.50 13.70
N ASP A 170 0.40 -16.81 13.85
CA ASP A 170 1.04 -17.67 12.85
C ASP A 170 0.34 -17.58 11.48
N VAL A 171 1.11 -17.83 10.42
CA VAL A 171 0.67 -17.71 9.04
C VAL A 171 0.64 -19.09 8.41
N ASP A 172 -0.47 -19.44 7.77
CA ASP A 172 -0.60 -20.70 7.02
C ASP A 172 -0.30 -20.49 5.52
N LEU A 173 -0.55 -19.28 5.01
CA LEU A 173 -0.53 -18.95 3.59
C LEU A 173 0.14 -17.59 3.33
N GLY A 174 1.03 -17.54 2.35
CA GLY A 174 1.46 -16.29 1.70
C GLY A 174 0.86 -16.18 0.30
N TRP A 175 0.13 -15.10 0.03
CA TRP A 175 -0.55 -14.87 -1.25
C TRP A 175 -0.09 -13.58 -1.92
N GLY A 176 0.52 -13.70 -3.09
CA GLY A 176 0.86 -12.54 -3.93
C GLY A 176 -0.39 -12.02 -4.62
N THR A 177 -1.00 -10.94 -4.10
CA THR A 177 -1.99 -10.19 -4.87
C THR A 177 -1.26 -9.14 -5.71
N ALA A 178 -1.71 -8.97 -6.94
CA ALA A 178 -1.54 -7.72 -7.62
C ALA A 178 -2.91 -7.13 -7.89
N GLU A 179 -2.94 -5.83 -8.11
CA GLU A 179 -4.15 -5.16 -8.56
C GLU A 179 -4.69 -5.85 -9.83
N TYR A 180 -5.84 -6.50 -9.67
CA TYR A 180 -6.59 -7.15 -10.75
C TYR A 180 -7.14 -6.06 -11.69
N GLY A 181 -7.09 -6.29 -13.00
CA GLY A 181 -7.67 -5.38 -14.00
C GLY A 181 -6.68 -4.42 -14.65
N LEU A 182 -5.39 -4.68 -14.53
CA LEU A 182 -4.36 -3.87 -15.15
C LEU A 182 -4.10 -4.30 -16.60
N TRP A 183 -4.31 -3.35 -17.50
CA TRP A 183 -3.92 -3.37 -18.92
C TRP A 183 -2.44 -3.70 -19.13
N ASP A 184 -2.16 -4.41 -20.22
CA ASP A 184 -0.84 -4.82 -20.67
C ASP A 184 0.06 -3.65 -21.09
N CYS A 185 -0.58 -2.55 -21.50
CA CYS A 185 0.05 -1.33 -21.96
C CYS A 185 -0.35 -0.15 -21.07
N ASP A 186 0.55 0.81 -20.92
CA ASP A 186 0.24 2.15 -20.43
C ASP A 186 0.03 3.09 -21.62
N THR A 187 -1.07 3.84 -21.60
CA THR A 187 -1.35 4.89 -22.58
C THR A 187 -1.11 6.27 -21.98
N SER A 188 -0.53 7.15 -22.78
CA SER A 188 -0.25 8.53 -22.40
C SER A 188 -0.29 9.46 -23.62
N LEU A 189 -0.20 10.77 -23.39
CA LEU A 189 -0.03 11.75 -24.46
C LEU A 189 1.45 11.95 -24.77
N SER A 190 1.77 12.14 -26.05
CA SER A 190 3.12 12.49 -26.49
C SER A 190 3.62 13.76 -25.80
N LEU A 191 4.71 13.66 -25.04
CA LEU A 191 5.30 14.80 -24.34
C LEU A 191 5.74 15.92 -25.28
N GLU A 192 6.12 15.59 -26.52
CA GLU A 192 6.45 16.57 -27.56
C GLU A 192 5.24 17.41 -27.95
N ASP A 193 4.08 16.77 -28.18
CA ASP A 193 2.86 17.49 -28.51
C ASP A 193 2.31 18.23 -27.29
N VAL A 194 2.35 17.62 -26.10
CA VAL A 194 1.96 18.30 -24.85
C VAL A 194 2.80 19.57 -24.65
N ASP A 195 4.11 19.52 -24.84
CA ASP A 195 4.99 20.68 -24.74
C ASP A 195 4.70 21.75 -25.82
N ALA A 196 4.28 21.34 -27.02
CA ALA A 196 3.87 22.28 -28.05
C ALA A 196 2.53 22.97 -27.72
N LEU A 197 1.59 22.25 -27.11
CA LEU A 197 0.22 22.70 -26.84
C LEU A 197 0.08 23.44 -25.50
N TRP A 198 0.91 23.11 -24.50
CA TRP A 198 0.78 23.58 -23.13
C TRP A 198 2.08 24.17 -22.59
N GLY A 199 1.97 25.17 -21.72
CA GLY A 199 3.10 25.77 -21.01
C GLY A 199 3.60 24.90 -19.87
N LYS A 200 2.67 24.25 -19.15
CA LYS A 200 2.99 23.44 -17.98
C LYS A 200 2.12 22.20 -17.88
N ILE A 201 2.65 21.19 -17.22
CA ILE A 201 1.95 20.01 -16.75
C ILE A 201 1.85 20.05 -15.23
N VAL A 202 0.74 19.54 -14.71
CA VAL A 202 0.54 19.22 -13.30
C VAL A 202 0.46 17.70 -13.21
N ARG A 203 1.60 17.08 -12.89
CA ARG A 203 1.69 15.63 -12.73
C ARG A 203 1.24 15.26 -11.34
N VAL A 204 0.13 14.53 -11.25
CA VAL A 204 -0.42 14.04 -9.99
C VAL A 204 -0.02 12.58 -9.80
N CYS A 205 0.65 12.33 -8.69
CA CYS A 205 0.96 11.00 -8.21
C CYS A 205 0.11 10.72 -6.98
N GLU A 206 -0.37 9.49 -6.86
CA GLU A 206 -1.22 9.04 -5.78
C GLU A 206 -0.63 7.79 -5.16
N ARG A 207 -0.84 7.63 -3.86
CA ARG A 207 -0.65 6.36 -3.19
C ARG A 207 -1.91 6.01 -2.43
N THR A 208 -2.49 4.87 -2.76
CA THR A 208 -3.58 4.25 -2.02
C THR A 208 -2.98 3.30 -0.99
N TRP A 209 -3.39 3.48 0.26
CA TRP A 209 -2.95 2.64 1.39
C TRP A 209 -3.96 1.52 1.62
N PRO A 210 -3.58 0.25 1.47
CA PRO A 210 -4.12 -0.79 2.31
C PRO A 210 -3.40 -0.78 3.68
N MET A 211 -3.98 -1.50 4.62
CA MET A 211 -4.10 -1.10 6.02
C MET A 211 -2.82 -1.16 6.85
N ASP A 212 -1.70 -1.72 6.40
CA ASP A 212 -0.69 -2.27 7.34
C ASP A 212 0.39 -1.31 7.84
N GLN A 213 0.27 -0.01 7.55
CA GLN A 213 1.24 0.99 8.01
C GLN A 213 0.53 2.06 8.83
N TYR A 214 0.20 1.68 10.07
CA TYR A 214 -0.47 2.59 10.96
C TYR A 214 0.52 3.55 11.58
N CYS A 215 0.17 4.82 11.47
CA CYS A 215 0.75 5.84 12.30
C CYS A 215 0.26 5.69 13.73
N ALA A 216 1.09 6.07 14.71
CA ALA A 216 0.71 5.98 16.11
C ALA A 216 -0.53 6.83 16.48
N LYS A 217 -0.84 7.83 15.66
CA LYS A 217 -2.03 8.67 15.81
C LYS A 217 -3.14 8.16 14.90
N ILE A 218 -4.29 7.85 15.49
CA ILE A 218 -5.50 7.45 14.77
C ILE A 218 -5.82 8.46 13.66
N GLY A 219 -6.08 7.94 12.47
CA GLY A 219 -6.41 8.72 11.28
C GLY A 219 -5.20 9.33 10.58
N SER A 220 -3.97 9.24 11.11
CA SER A 220 -2.78 9.66 10.36
C SER A 220 -2.41 8.61 9.32
N GLU A 221 -2.01 9.05 8.15
CA GLU A 221 -1.62 8.20 7.04
C GLU A 221 -0.10 8.10 6.97
N CYS A 222 0.42 6.89 6.86
CA CYS A 222 1.83 6.69 6.60
C CYS A 222 2.12 7.06 5.16
N ILE A 223 2.97 8.04 4.86
CA ILE A 223 3.19 8.51 3.48
C ILE A 223 4.67 8.69 3.15
N PRO A 224 5.12 8.30 1.95
CA PRO A 224 6.48 8.51 1.53
C PRO A 224 6.79 10.01 1.43
N VAL A 225 8.04 10.34 1.69
CA VAL A 225 8.54 11.70 1.47
C VAL A 225 8.50 11.98 -0.04
N PRO A 226 7.81 13.05 -0.49
CA PRO A 226 7.77 13.39 -1.91
C PRO A 226 9.18 13.67 -2.43
N ALA A 227 9.50 13.28 -3.67
CA ALA A 227 10.76 13.69 -4.30
C ALA A 227 10.83 15.22 -4.47
N PRO A 228 12.05 15.78 -4.65
CA PRO A 228 12.23 17.20 -4.88
C PRO A 228 11.31 17.75 -5.97
N GLY A 229 10.61 18.85 -5.67
CA GLY A 229 9.68 19.52 -6.57
C GLY A 229 8.22 19.06 -6.47
N PHE A 230 7.96 17.87 -5.92
CA PHE A 230 6.60 17.46 -5.56
C PHE A 230 6.11 18.18 -4.30
N ARG A 231 4.80 18.41 -4.24
CA ARG A 231 4.11 19.04 -3.11
C ARG A 231 2.90 18.21 -2.77
N GLU A 232 2.61 18.07 -1.49
CA GLU A 232 1.36 17.46 -1.03
C GLU A 232 0.18 18.34 -1.48
N CYS A 233 -0.85 17.73 -2.06
CA CYS A 233 -1.99 18.45 -2.62
C CYS A 233 -3.31 17.75 -2.32
N LEU A 234 -4.35 18.55 -2.14
CA LEU A 234 -5.74 18.11 -1.99
C LEU A 234 -6.48 18.43 -3.27
N GLN A 235 -7.15 17.44 -3.87
CA GLN A 235 -8.04 17.72 -4.99
C GLN A 235 -9.41 18.12 -4.46
N TYR A 236 -9.95 19.20 -5.03
CA TYR A 236 -11.29 19.68 -4.76
C TYR A 236 -12.28 19.09 -5.78
N PHE A 237 -13.36 18.53 -5.25
CA PHE A 237 -14.45 17.86 -5.98
C PHE A 237 -15.81 18.54 -5.81
N GLY A 238 -15.87 19.70 -5.16
CA GLY A 238 -17.13 20.44 -5.01
C GLY A 238 -17.63 21.01 -6.33
N GLU A 239 -18.95 21.21 -6.43
CA GLU A 239 -19.60 21.75 -7.62
C GLU A 239 -19.32 23.25 -7.81
N ASP A 240 -19.16 23.97 -6.71
CA ASP A 240 -18.91 25.41 -6.71
C ASP A 240 -17.42 25.73 -6.89
N GLU A 241 -17.12 26.88 -7.51
CA GLU A 241 -15.74 27.36 -7.64
C GLU A 241 -15.12 27.58 -6.25
N LEU A 242 -14.04 26.85 -5.97
CA LEU A 242 -13.29 26.99 -4.73
C LEU A 242 -12.71 28.41 -4.61
N GLN A 243 -13.15 29.13 -3.58
CA GLN A 243 -12.77 30.53 -3.33
C GLN A 243 -11.39 30.66 -2.68
N ALA A 244 -11.05 29.78 -1.74
CA ALA A 244 -9.79 29.82 -1.01
C ALA A 244 -9.39 28.41 -0.57
N CYS A 245 -8.09 28.14 -0.62
CA CYS A 245 -7.55 26.90 -0.12
C CYS A 245 -7.41 26.91 1.42
N PRO A 246 -7.42 25.72 2.07
CA PRO A 246 -7.13 25.59 3.49
C PRO A 246 -5.75 26.13 3.85
N ARG A 247 -5.57 26.62 5.09
CA ARG A 247 -4.28 27.21 5.54
C ARG A 247 -3.10 26.24 5.47
N SER A 248 -3.34 24.95 5.63
CA SER A 248 -2.34 23.89 5.48
C SER A 248 -1.82 23.75 4.05
N HIS A 249 -2.65 24.13 3.07
CA HIS A 249 -2.44 23.89 1.65
C HIS A 249 -2.77 25.17 0.86
N PRO A 250 -2.13 26.32 1.15
CA PRO A 250 -2.64 27.62 0.75
C PRO A 250 -2.52 27.91 -0.76
N GLU A 251 -1.78 27.11 -1.52
CA GLU A 251 -1.54 27.35 -2.93
C GLU A 251 -2.64 26.74 -3.80
N LEU A 252 -3.41 27.59 -4.49
CA LEU A 252 -4.44 27.16 -5.42
C LEU A 252 -3.83 26.85 -6.80
N VAL A 253 -3.97 25.60 -7.24
CA VAL A 253 -3.54 25.12 -8.56
C VAL A 253 -4.78 24.70 -9.36
N ARG A 254 -5.00 25.33 -10.51
CA ARG A 254 -6.09 24.96 -11.45
C ARG A 254 -5.50 24.50 -12.75
N ALA A 255 -5.88 23.32 -13.22
CA ALA A 255 -5.33 22.72 -14.43
C ALA A 255 -6.41 21.97 -15.23
N HIS A 256 -6.25 21.89 -16.54
CA HIS A 256 -7.19 21.25 -17.45
C HIS A 256 -6.90 19.76 -17.59
N SER A 257 -7.94 18.95 -17.75
CA SER A 257 -7.85 17.50 -17.88
C SER A 257 -7.29 17.00 -19.22
N GLY A 258 -6.99 17.92 -20.15
CA GLY A 258 -6.54 17.62 -21.51
C GLY A 258 -7.06 18.63 -22.52
N VAL A 259 -7.14 18.19 -23.78
CA VAL A 259 -7.78 18.92 -24.88
C VAL A 259 -9.11 18.23 -25.17
N GLU A 260 -10.21 18.97 -25.09
CA GLU A 260 -11.52 18.50 -25.54
C GLU A 260 -11.63 18.57 -27.06
N GLY A 261 -12.49 17.72 -27.64
CA GLY A 261 -12.65 17.58 -29.09
C GLY A 261 -11.70 16.56 -29.73
N CYS A 262 -11.03 15.75 -28.91
CA CYS A 262 -10.16 14.64 -29.33
C CYS A 262 -10.74 13.29 -28.87
N THR A 263 -10.51 12.22 -29.63
CA THR A 263 -10.74 10.85 -29.17
C THR A 263 -9.85 10.53 -27.96
N GLU A 264 -10.36 9.70 -27.04
CA GLU A 264 -9.60 9.22 -25.90
C GLU A 264 -8.44 8.32 -26.35
N CYS A 265 -7.30 8.41 -25.66
CA CYS A 265 -6.17 7.53 -25.95
C CYS A 265 -6.44 6.13 -25.44
N ASP A 266 -6.28 5.17 -26.35
CA ASP A 266 -6.41 3.75 -26.08
C ASP A 266 -5.25 3.00 -26.75
N TYR A 267 -5.25 1.67 -26.69
CA TYR A 267 -4.22 0.86 -27.30
C TYR A 267 -4.78 -0.46 -27.84
N ASP A 268 -4.10 -1.00 -28.85
CA ASP A 268 -4.13 -2.43 -29.12
C ASP A 268 -2.92 -3.08 -28.48
N ALA A 269 -3.14 -4.24 -27.87
CA ALA A 269 -2.05 -5.13 -27.47
C ALA A 269 -2.06 -6.37 -28.38
N ASP A 270 -0.88 -6.71 -28.91
CA ASP A 270 -0.63 -8.01 -29.52
C ASP A 270 0.29 -8.84 -28.61
N GLY A 271 -0.14 -10.08 -28.36
CA GLY A 271 0.44 -10.98 -27.37
C GLY A 271 0.04 -10.65 -25.92
N ASP A 272 0.36 -11.57 -25.03
CA ASP A 272 0.18 -11.40 -23.60
C ASP A 272 1.52 -11.17 -22.92
N ARG A 273 1.50 -10.46 -21.79
CA ARG A 273 2.61 -10.48 -20.85
C ARG A 273 2.67 -11.87 -20.19
N SER A 274 3.76 -12.60 -20.40
CA SER A 274 4.05 -13.85 -19.68
C SER A 274 5.33 -13.75 -18.86
N GLY A 275 5.32 -14.43 -17.73
CA GLY A 275 6.45 -14.47 -16.82
C GLY A 275 6.16 -15.35 -15.62
N THR A 276 7.22 -15.77 -14.94
CA THR A 276 7.14 -16.52 -13.69
C THR A 276 7.62 -15.64 -12.54
N ARG A 277 6.95 -15.80 -11.40
CA ARG A 277 7.34 -15.20 -10.13
C ARG A 277 7.54 -16.31 -9.13
N THR A 278 8.57 -16.22 -8.31
CA THR A 278 8.74 -17.11 -7.17
C THR A 278 9.01 -16.26 -5.94
N LEU A 279 8.15 -16.36 -4.93
CA LEU A 279 8.33 -15.70 -3.65
C LEU A 279 9.22 -16.56 -2.75
N THR A 280 10.07 -15.89 -1.98
CA THR A 280 10.79 -16.51 -0.86
C THR A 280 10.47 -15.71 0.40
N PHE A 281 10.05 -16.42 1.44
CA PHE A 281 9.72 -15.85 2.75
C PHE A 281 10.89 -16.06 3.71
N TYR A 282 11.09 -15.14 4.65
CA TYR A 282 12.21 -15.22 5.59
C TYR A 282 11.77 -14.92 7.01
N ALA A 283 12.45 -15.54 7.97
CA ALA A 283 12.19 -15.38 9.40
C ALA A 283 12.83 -14.11 9.99
N ASP A 284 13.73 -13.47 9.25
CA ASP A 284 14.44 -12.24 9.62
C ASP A 284 14.10 -11.09 8.67
N GLU A 285 14.47 -9.86 9.03
CA GLU A 285 14.18 -8.66 8.21
C GLU A 285 15.20 -8.45 7.07
N GLN A 286 16.30 -9.22 7.05
CA GLN A 286 17.39 -9.05 6.08
C GLN A 286 17.35 -10.07 4.93
N CYS A 287 16.28 -10.86 4.82
CA CYS A 287 16.16 -11.94 3.86
C CYS A 287 17.33 -12.94 3.90
N SER A 288 17.80 -13.30 5.09
CA SER A 288 18.94 -14.21 5.26
C SER A 288 18.57 -15.60 5.80
N GLN A 289 17.40 -15.74 6.43
CA GLN A 289 16.91 -16.99 7.03
C GLN A 289 15.63 -17.45 6.32
N PRO A 290 15.75 -18.16 5.17
CA PRO A 290 14.59 -18.56 4.39
C PRO A 290 13.71 -19.53 5.17
N ILE A 291 12.40 -19.28 5.10
CA ILE A 291 11.36 -20.19 5.56
C ILE A 291 11.03 -21.13 4.39
N PRO A 292 11.07 -22.46 4.58
CA PRO A 292 10.62 -23.39 3.55
C PRO A 292 9.16 -23.10 3.21
N SER A 293 8.85 -22.83 1.94
CA SER A 293 7.49 -22.60 1.45
C SER A 293 7.23 -23.42 0.20
N THR A 294 5.98 -23.80 -0.05
CA THR A 294 5.60 -24.57 -1.24
C THR A 294 4.70 -23.73 -2.14
N ASP A 295 5.12 -23.44 -3.37
CA ASP A 295 4.23 -22.88 -4.40
C ASP A 295 3.27 -23.96 -4.86
N ALA A 296 2.12 -24.03 -4.21
CA ALA A 296 1.14 -25.08 -4.44
C ALA A 296 0.30 -24.85 -5.72
N ARG A 297 0.31 -23.62 -6.28
CA ARG A 297 -0.38 -23.31 -7.55
C ARG A 297 0.53 -23.36 -8.78
N GLY A 298 1.86 -23.39 -8.58
CA GLY A 298 2.85 -23.47 -9.66
C GLY A 298 2.89 -22.24 -10.58
N ASN A 299 2.25 -21.15 -10.16
CA ASN A 299 2.19 -19.88 -10.87
C ASN A 299 2.73 -18.71 -10.03
N GLY A 300 3.30 -18.99 -8.86
CA GLY A 300 3.90 -17.98 -8.00
C GLY A 300 2.92 -17.08 -7.27
N GLN A 301 1.65 -17.45 -7.18
CA GLN A 301 0.61 -16.62 -6.54
C GLN A 301 0.30 -17.03 -5.11
N CYS A 302 0.48 -18.31 -4.76
CA CYS A 302 0.02 -18.87 -3.49
C CYS A 302 1.07 -19.81 -2.91
N PHE A 303 1.48 -19.58 -1.67
CA PHE A 303 2.51 -20.34 -1.00
C PHE A 303 2.02 -20.85 0.35
N ASP A 304 2.02 -22.17 0.54
CA ASP A 304 1.79 -22.76 1.85
C ASP A 304 3.04 -22.57 2.73
N LEU A 305 2.82 -22.13 3.96
CA LEU A 305 3.85 -21.90 4.97
C LEU A 305 3.78 -22.96 6.08
N PRO A 306 4.91 -23.33 6.71
CA PRO A 306 4.93 -24.30 7.80
C PRO A 306 4.17 -23.78 9.03
N PRO A 307 3.51 -24.65 9.81
CA PRO A 307 2.80 -24.22 11.02
C PRO A 307 3.71 -23.49 12.01
N GLY A 308 3.18 -22.44 12.64
CA GLY A 308 3.86 -21.68 13.70
C GLY A 308 4.94 -20.70 13.21
N VAL A 309 5.01 -20.40 11.90
CA VAL A 309 5.92 -19.39 11.36
C VAL A 309 5.21 -18.06 11.13
N PHE A 310 5.98 -16.98 11.17
CA PHE A 310 5.55 -15.65 10.74
C PHE A 310 6.68 -15.03 9.91
N PRO A 311 6.50 -14.87 8.57
CA PRO A 311 7.47 -14.20 7.73
C PRO A 311 7.71 -12.75 8.16
N ARG A 312 8.98 -12.34 8.28
CA ARG A 312 9.38 -10.95 8.57
C ARG A 312 9.84 -10.20 7.34
N SER A 313 10.24 -10.92 6.30
CA SER A 313 10.54 -10.34 5.01
C SER A 313 10.20 -11.29 3.87
N VAL A 314 10.12 -10.72 2.67
CA VAL A 314 9.85 -11.42 1.42
C VAL A 314 10.79 -10.92 0.33
N SER A 315 11.23 -11.82 -0.54
CA SER A 315 11.92 -11.52 -1.79
C SER A 315 11.23 -12.24 -2.94
N ALA A 316 11.52 -11.84 -4.17
CA ALA A 316 11.05 -12.56 -5.34
C ALA A 316 12.17 -12.80 -6.35
N THR A 317 12.05 -13.89 -7.09
CA THR A 317 12.68 -14.03 -8.39
C THR A 317 11.63 -13.81 -9.46
N LEU A 318 11.88 -12.86 -10.36
CA LEU A 318 10.98 -12.49 -11.44
C LEU A 318 11.63 -12.86 -12.77
N THR A 319 10.93 -13.63 -13.59
CA THR A 319 11.35 -13.95 -14.96
C THR A 319 10.31 -13.39 -15.91
N VAL A 320 10.72 -12.48 -16.78
CA VAL A 320 9.87 -11.99 -17.87
C VAL A 320 10.16 -12.82 -19.11
N GLU A 321 9.13 -13.49 -19.63
CA GLU A 321 9.25 -14.37 -20.79
C GLU A 321 8.78 -13.66 -22.07
N SER A 322 7.69 -12.90 -21.98
CA SER A 322 7.18 -12.07 -23.07
C SER A 322 6.64 -10.74 -22.56
N ILE A 323 6.73 -9.73 -23.42
CA ILE A 323 6.13 -8.42 -23.22
C ILE A 323 5.23 -8.15 -24.44
N PRO A 324 4.01 -7.65 -24.24
CA PRO A 324 3.09 -7.32 -25.33
C PRO A 324 3.64 -6.22 -26.22
N VAL A 325 3.25 -6.22 -27.49
CA VAL A 325 3.48 -5.09 -28.39
C VAL A 325 2.27 -4.16 -28.29
N CYS A 326 2.52 -2.89 -27.98
CA CYS A 326 1.49 -1.89 -27.75
C CYS A 326 1.41 -0.92 -28.92
N GLU A 327 0.26 -0.87 -29.61
CA GLU A 327 0.00 0.08 -30.68
C GLU A 327 -0.98 1.17 -30.19
N PRO A 328 -0.60 2.46 -30.21
CA PRO A 328 -1.48 3.52 -29.72
C PRO A 328 -2.67 3.74 -30.66
N ARG A 329 -3.83 4.05 -30.05
CA ARG A 329 -5.05 4.50 -30.72
C ARG A 329 -5.56 5.79 -30.10
N GLY A 330 -6.34 6.55 -30.85
CA GLY A 330 -6.93 7.80 -30.39
C GLY A 330 -6.08 9.03 -30.72
N GLY A 331 -6.49 10.18 -30.18
CA GLY A 331 -5.88 11.48 -30.46
C GLY A 331 -6.28 12.06 -31.82
N GLU A 332 -7.35 11.57 -32.45
CA GLU A 332 -7.98 12.20 -33.61
C GLU A 332 -8.97 13.28 -33.20
N GLN A 333 -9.11 14.32 -34.03
CA GLN A 333 -10.05 15.41 -33.77
C GLN A 333 -11.49 15.00 -34.16
N GLU A 334 -12.41 15.03 -33.20
CA GLU A 334 -13.85 14.79 -33.38
C GLU A 334 -14.71 16.05 -33.18
N GLY A 335 -14.12 17.13 -32.66
CA GLY A 335 -14.86 18.35 -32.34
C GLY A 335 -14.02 19.61 -32.36
N GLU A 336 -14.60 20.70 -31.86
CA GLU A 336 -13.88 21.94 -31.64
C GLU A 336 -12.87 21.77 -30.50
N LEU A 337 -11.61 22.14 -30.77
CA LEU A 337 -10.53 22.01 -29.81
C LEU A 337 -10.61 23.12 -28.76
N ARG A 338 -10.67 22.72 -27.49
CA ARG A 338 -10.63 23.66 -26.36
C ARG A 338 -9.99 23.00 -25.14
N PRO A 339 -9.55 23.79 -24.14
CA PRO A 339 -9.11 23.23 -22.86
C PRO A 339 -10.22 22.37 -22.26
N GLY A 340 -9.85 21.21 -21.73
CA GLY A 340 -10.79 20.32 -21.06
C GLY A 340 -11.27 20.83 -19.71
N GLY A 341 -12.06 20.00 -19.03
CA GLY A 341 -12.54 20.25 -17.68
C GLY A 341 -11.43 20.66 -16.72
N VAL A 342 -11.75 21.57 -15.80
CA VAL A 342 -10.79 22.11 -14.83
C VAL A 342 -10.78 21.24 -13.57
N ALA A 343 -9.62 20.70 -13.22
CA ALA A 343 -9.34 20.15 -11.91
C ALA A 343 -8.72 21.24 -11.03
N THR A 344 -9.16 21.27 -9.77
CA THR A 344 -8.69 22.23 -8.77
C THR A 344 -7.98 21.49 -7.66
N PHE A 345 -6.80 21.98 -7.29
CA PHE A 345 -5.97 21.45 -6.23
C PHE A 345 -5.57 22.56 -5.26
N CYS A 346 -5.44 22.19 -3.99
CA CYS A 346 -4.83 23.02 -2.95
C CYS A 346 -3.56 22.34 -2.49
N CYS A 347 -2.42 22.99 -2.70
CA CYS A 347 -1.10 22.42 -2.44
C CYS A 347 -0.40 23.08 -1.26
N GLY A 348 0.37 22.27 -0.54
CA GLY A 348 1.29 22.73 0.48
C GLY A 348 2.49 23.46 -0.14
N PRO A 349 3.32 24.11 0.68
CA PRO A 349 4.57 24.67 0.20
C PRO A 349 5.45 23.57 -0.41
N PRO A 350 6.32 23.90 -1.39
CA PRO A 350 7.28 22.94 -1.91
C PRO A 350 8.17 22.40 -0.79
N ALA A 351 8.38 21.07 -0.80
CA ALA A 351 9.16 20.34 0.19
C ALA A 351 10.65 20.72 0.18
#